data_AF-A0A937Z371-F1
#
_entry.id   AF-A0A937Z371-F1
#
_cell.length_a   1.000
_cell.length_b   1.000
_cell.length_c   1.000
_cell.angle_alpha   90.00
_cell.angle_beta   90.00
_cell.angle_gamma   90.00
#
_symmetry.space_group_name_H-M   'P 1'
#
loop_
_entity.id
_entity.type
_entity.pdbx_description
1 polymer ?
#
loop_
_entity_poly.entity_id
_entity_poly.type
_entity_poly.pdbx_seq_one_letter_code
_entity_poly.pdbx_strand_id
1 'polypeptide(L)'
;MLILWFIASLTSAQPPAFIPVDEMEGDVSARWRDVGGSAKPTLEPDEAIVQEGETSGRWDLDAAAQVVYLAGPELPSNFEELGALQMWVHSAKPTGAVFAVVLHSENPETDGEDYYRCLVPVDWEGWRLLHLEPRSFAVARQPVGWRRIDSLRFAAAGWSDLKQAPGTVLRFDALRLVKGLATPERRPLFEPDTDWCAWWPLPYGTTPAKTGRYVSDWYPREDGPSVVNRSVPRDWSGSVRLNLWLYSEETPGVVLRVHAGSDREETPEPDGYDAEMALDWVGWKLASLPLTDFRRVGEPAGWHAIDELRLTAALPESAPDAARLCLDDMWLSATEGAGEAAVAGAGGTGDTPPGGVAPTVVAPGQGAGEPPTSPARVVDSTQLLREALEAKRKGDLELAFTKYIAVLLREPESVEAHWGLAWVLASKGEKEAAIEHFSQVAALSKDPARVKEARDAVARLKR
;
A
#
# COMPACT_ATOMS: atom_id res chain seq x y z
N MET A 1 38.96 -58.88 -0.85
CA MET A 1 38.47 -57.72 -1.61
C MET A 1 37.01 -57.51 -1.18
N LEU A 2 36.80 -56.75 -0.09
CA LEU A 2 35.47 -56.39 0.46
C LEU A 2 34.84 -55.27 -0.39
N ILE A 3 33.60 -55.37 -0.91
CA ILE A 3 32.27 -55.02 -0.33
C ILE A 3 32.14 -53.57 0.18
N LEU A 4 31.23 -52.79 -0.43
CA LEU A 4 30.15 -51.93 0.15
C LEU A 4 29.79 -50.83 -0.88
N TRP A 5 28.72 -50.96 -1.69
CA TRP A 5 27.36 -50.46 -1.42
C TRP A 5 27.30 -49.16 -0.61
N PHE A 6 27.03 -48.03 -1.28
CA PHE A 6 26.42 -46.86 -0.65
C PHE A 6 25.10 -46.56 -1.34
N ILE A 7 24.03 -46.83 -0.60
CA ILE A 7 22.67 -46.38 -0.83
C ILE A 7 22.71 -44.86 -0.62
N ALA A 8 22.51 -44.09 -1.69
CA ALA A 8 22.10 -42.70 -1.51
C ALA A 8 20.61 -42.73 -1.12
N SER A 9 20.40 -42.49 0.17
CA SER A 9 19.10 -42.31 0.79
C SER A 9 18.24 -41.35 -0.05
N LEU A 10 17.09 -41.82 -0.54
CA LEU A 10 15.94 -40.97 -0.84
C LEU A 10 15.43 -40.42 0.50
N THR A 11 16.19 -39.49 1.09
CA THR A 11 15.58 -38.48 1.94
C THR A 11 14.60 -37.75 1.04
N SER A 12 13.31 -37.86 1.36
CA SER A 12 12.32 -36.86 0.99
C SER A 12 12.96 -35.51 1.31
N ALA A 13 13.53 -34.86 0.30
CA ALA A 13 13.89 -33.46 0.41
C ALA A 13 12.57 -32.78 0.70
N GLN A 14 12.45 -32.19 1.90
CA GLN A 14 11.38 -31.25 2.13
C GLN A 14 11.43 -30.25 0.96
N PRO A 15 10.30 -29.95 0.29
CA PRO A 15 10.32 -28.92 -0.73
C PRO A 15 10.94 -27.65 -0.11
N PRO A 16 11.73 -26.90 -0.88
CA PRO A 16 12.39 -25.72 -0.34
C PRO A 16 11.33 -24.79 0.25
N ALA A 17 11.67 -24.14 1.38
CA ALA A 17 10.76 -23.23 2.09
C ALA A 17 10.30 -22.04 1.21
N PHE A 18 11.01 -21.81 0.11
CA PHE A 18 10.75 -20.79 -0.89
C PHE A 18 11.28 -21.23 -2.28
N ILE A 19 10.80 -20.60 -3.35
CA ILE A 19 11.35 -20.71 -4.71
C ILE A 19 12.12 -19.40 -5.00
N PRO A 20 13.42 -19.44 -5.33
CA PRO A 20 14.15 -18.24 -5.73
C PRO A 20 13.61 -17.71 -7.07
N VAL A 21 13.41 -16.39 -7.15
CA VAL A 21 13.05 -15.68 -8.38
C VAL A 21 14.28 -15.00 -8.96
N ASP A 22 14.97 -14.17 -8.17
CA ASP A 22 16.27 -13.61 -8.55
C ASP A 22 17.06 -13.22 -7.29
N GLU A 23 18.29 -13.71 -7.16
CA GLU A 23 19.19 -13.36 -6.06
C GLU A 23 19.97 -12.07 -6.33
N MET A 24 19.79 -11.45 -7.51
CA MET A 24 20.47 -10.24 -7.96
C MET A 24 21.99 -10.40 -8.14
N GLU A 25 22.43 -11.64 -8.31
CA GLU A 25 23.82 -12.02 -8.54
C GLU A 25 24.23 -11.96 -10.03
N GLY A 26 25.50 -11.63 -10.29
CA GLY A 26 26.07 -11.62 -11.63
C GLY A 26 25.49 -10.52 -12.53
N ASP A 27 25.28 -10.82 -13.82
CA ASP A 27 24.81 -9.83 -14.79
C ASP A 27 23.29 -9.64 -14.72
N VAL A 28 22.85 -8.80 -13.76
CA VAL A 28 21.43 -8.45 -13.58
C VAL A 28 20.89 -7.70 -14.79
N SER A 29 21.71 -6.89 -15.46
CA SER A 29 21.30 -6.07 -16.62
C SER A 29 20.92 -6.92 -17.85
N ALA A 30 21.48 -8.12 -17.97
CA ALA A 30 21.11 -9.07 -19.02
C ALA A 30 19.77 -9.77 -18.76
N ARG A 31 19.42 -9.97 -17.48
CA ARG A 31 18.16 -10.64 -17.06
C ARG A 31 16.99 -9.66 -17.01
N TRP A 32 17.22 -8.50 -16.38
CA TRP A 32 16.24 -7.44 -16.21
C TRP A 32 16.30 -6.44 -17.35
N ARG A 33 15.25 -6.43 -18.16
CA ARG A 33 15.16 -5.67 -19.42
C ARG A 33 14.34 -4.41 -19.21
N ASP A 34 14.58 -3.39 -20.03
CA ASP A 34 13.70 -2.23 -20.05
C ASP A 34 12.54 -2.38 -21.03
N VAL A 35 11.49 -1.62 -20.79
CA VAL A 35 10.42 -1.44 -21.76
C VAL A 35 10.83 -0.34 -22.72
N GLY A 36 11.02 -0.69 -23.99
CA GLY A 36 11.26 0.28 -25.07
C GLY A 36 12.68 0.36 -25.62
N GLY A 37 13.61 -0.47 -25.17
CA GLY A 37 14.97 -0.55 -25.72
C GLY A 37 15.75 0.75 -25.56
N SER A 38 15.61 1.39 -24.40
CA SER A 38 16.25 2.67 -24.13
C SER A 38 17.77 2.50 -24.03
N ALA A 39 18.51 3.56 -24.32
CA ALA A 39 19.98 3.56 -24.14
C ALA A 39 20.39 3.75 -22.67
N LYS A 40 19.45 3.79 -21.73
CA LYS A 40 19.71 3.95 -20.30
C LYS A 40 19.98 2.59 -19.65
N PRO A 41 20.84 2.53 -18.62
CA PRO A 41 21.01 1.31 -17.83
C PRO A 41 19.69 0.88 -17.18
N THR A 42 19.52 -0.42 -16.92
CA THR A 42 18.32 -1.00 -16.30
C THR A 42 18.53 -1.19 -14.81
N LEU A 43 18.80 -2.42 -14.38
CA LEU A 43 19.34 -2.75 -13.07
C LEU A 43 20.82 -3.02 -13.22
N GLU A 44 21.63 -2.34 -12.42
CA GLU A 44 23.08 -2.52 -12.38
C GLU A 44 23.48 -3.29 -11.12
N PRO A 45 24.48 -4.18 -11.17
CA PRO A 45 25.00 -4.80 -9.96
C PRO A 45 25.63 -3.75 -9.04
N ASP A 46 25.40 -3.85 -7.73
CA ASP A 46 26.00 -3.02 -6.70
C ASP A 46 26.58 -3.90 -5.59
N GLU A 47 27.91 -3.87 -5.47
CA GLU A 47 28.71 -4.62 -4.48
C GLU A 47 28.80 -3.89 -3.13
N ALA A 48 28.42 -2.60 -3.06
CA ALA A 48 28.65 -1.78 -1.88
C ALA A 48 27.51 -1.88 -0.84
N ILE A 49 26.28 -2.06 -1.31
CA ILE A 49 25.09 -2.19 -0.47
C ILE A 49 24.38 -3.47 -0.89
N VAL A 50 24.59 -4.51 -0.11
CA VAL A 50 24.13 -5.88 -0.37
C VAL A 50 23.43 -6.41 0.88
N GLN A 51 22.36 -7.17 0.70
CA GLN A 51 21.64 -7.81 1.79
C GLN A 51 22.00 -9.29 1.89
N GLU A 52 22.03 -10.00 0.77
CA GLU A 52 22.47 -11.40 0.68
C GLU A 52 23.43 -11.56 -0.51
N GLY A 53 24.38 -12.49 -0.43
CA GLY A 53 25.31 -12.75 -1.55
C GLY A 53 26.41 -11.69 -1.71
N GLU A 54 26.79 -11.42 -2.96
CA GLU A 54 27.89 -10.53 -3.35
C GLU A 54 27.40 -9.23 -4.01
N THR A 55 26.22 -9.22 -4.65
CA THR A 55 25.68 -8.03 -5.33
C THR A 55 24.19 -7.86 -5.14
N SER A 56 23.74 -6.60 -5.07
CA SER A 56 22.32 -6.25 -5.20
C SER A 56 22.01 -5.59 -6.55
N GLY A 57 20.73 -5.56 -6.94
CA GLY A 57 20.27 -4.91 -8.16
C GLY A 57 19.94 -3.45 -7.91
N ARG A 58 20.84 -2.53 -8.28
CA ARG A 58 20.67 -1.08 -8.13
C ARG A 58 19.81 -0.49 -9.24
N TRP A 59 18.78 0.24 -8.83
CA TRP A 59 17.87 0.99 -9.68
C TRP A 59 17.90 2.48 -9.32
N ASP A 60 18.61 3.26 -10.13
CA ASP A 60 18.68 4.71 -9.99
C ASP A 60 17.61 5.35 -10.86
N LEU A 61 16.54 5.88 -10.24
CA LEU A 61 15.42 6.43 -10.99
C LEU A 61 15.75 7.71 -11.76
N ASP A 62 16.90 8.35 -11.55
CA ASP A 62 17.30 9.48 -12.39
C ASP A 62 18.08 9.01 -13.63
N ALA A 63 18.90 7.97 -13.48
CA ALA A 63 19.83 7.50 -14.50
C ALA A 63 19.32 6.31 -15.32
N ALA A 64 18.46 5.48 -14.75
CA ALA A 64 18.00 4.22 -15.34
C ALA A 64 16.70 4.34 -16.14
N ALA A 65 16.35 3.26 -16.83
CA ALA A 65 15.02 3.06 -17.37
C ALA A 65 13.97 3.10 -16.25
N GLN A 66 12.86 3.81 -16.48
CA GLN A 66 11.79 3.95 -15.48
C GLN A 66 10.92 2.71 -15.33
N VAL A 67 11.12 1.72 -16.20
CA VAL A 67 10.42 0.45 -16.15
C VAL A 67 11.42 -0.64 -16.48
N VAL A 68 11.57 -1.60 -15.57
CA VAL A 68 12.40 -2.80 -15.73
C VAL A 68 11.55 -4.04 -15.48
N TYR A 69 11.83 -5.12 -16.20
CA TYR A 69 11.06 -6.36 -16.06
C TYR A 69 11.92 -7.61 -16.22
N LEU A 70 11.51 -8.65 -15.51
CA LEU A 70 11.98 -10.02 -15.61
C LEU A 70 10.89 -10.86 -16.29
N ALA A 71 11.27 -11.64 -17.30
CA ALA A 71 10.37 -12.52 -18.03
C ALA A 71 11.12 -13.66 -18.71
N GLY A 72 10.38 -14.71 -19.07
CA GLY A 72 10.92 -15.90 -19.72
C GLY A 72 11.30 -16.99 -18.71
N PRO A 73 12.28 -17.86 -19.02
CA PRO A 73 12.58 -19.05 -18.21
C PRO A 73 13.13 -18.74 -16.81
N GLU A 74 13.56 -17.50 -16.57
CA GLU A 74 14.09 -17.03 -15.29
C GLU A 74 12.98 -16.74 -14.26
N LEU A 75 11.74 -16.53 -14.71
CA LEU A 75 10.61 -16.24 -13.84
C LEU A 75 9.75 -17.52 -13.64
N PRO A 76 9.53 -17.98 -12.40
CA PRO A 76 8.55 -19.04 -12.13
C PRO A 76 7.15 -18.61 -12.61
N SER A 77 6.47 -19.41 -13.43
CA SER A 77 5.18 -18.99 -13.97
C SER A 77 4.01 -19.17 -13.00
N ASN A 78 4.14 -20.05 -11.99
CA ASN A 78 3.07 -20.37 -11.05
C ASN A 78 3.35 -19.77 -9.67
N PHE A 79 2.63 -18.71 -9.33
CA PHE A 79 2.73 -18.03 -8.04
C PHE A 79 1.73 -18.59 -7.00
N GLU A 80 0.77 -19.41 -7.42
CA GLU A 80 -0.26 -19.97 -6.52
C GLU A 80 0.31 -20.94 -5.47
N GLU A 81 1.40 -21.65 -5.79
CA GLU A 81 1.96 -22.69 -4.93
C GLU A 81 2.55 -22.16 -3.62
N LEU A 82 3.09 -20.94 -3.66
CA LEU A 82 3.73 -20.32 -2.51
C LEU A 82 2.95 -19.08 -2.04
N GLY A 83 2.23 -18.35 -2.88
CA GLY A 83 1.21 -17.42 -2.38
C GLY A 83 1.74 -16.10 -1.79
N ALA A 84 3.04 -15.82 -1.87
CA ALA A 84 3.62 -14.50 -1.63
C ALA A 84 4.91 -14.28 -2.43
N LEU A 85 5.10 -13.06 -2.96
CA LEU A 85 6.35 -12.56 -3.54
C LEU A 85 7.10 -11.74 -2.48
N GLN A 86 8.27 -12.20 -2.08
CA GLN A 86 9.11 -11.55 -1.10
C GLN A 86 10.38 -10.99 -1.74
N MET A 87 10.84 -9.82 -1.29
CA MET A 87 12.10 -9.21 -1.72
C MET A 87 12.64 -8.22 -0.70
N TRP A 88 13.95 -8.10 -0.60
CA TRP A 88 14.58 -6.98 0.10
C TRP A 88 14.68 -5.77 -0.82
N VAL A 89 14.32 -4.59 -0.29
CA VAL A 89 14.42 -3.31 -0.98
C VAL A 89 15.12 -2.29 -0.09
N HIS A 90 16.27 -1.79 -0.53
CA HIS A 90 16.97 -0.71 0.12
C HIS A 90 16.56 0.63 -0.48
N SER A 91 16.34 1.64 0.36
CA SER A 91 16.32 3.04 -0.07
C SER A 91 17.41 3.84 0.62
N ALA A 92 18.11 4.71 -0.12
CA ALA A 92 19.14 5.57 0.48
C ALA A 92 18.56 6.67 1.39
N LYS A 93 17.27 7.01 1.25
CA LYS A 93 16.56 8.02 2.04
C LYS A 93 15.04 7.93 1.78
N PRO A 94 14.17 8.43 2.65
CA PRO A 94 12.73 8.43 2.41
C PRO A 94 12.38 9.55 1.41
N THR A 95 12.28 9.22 0.12
CA THR A 95 12.07 10.23 -0.94
C THR A 95 10.60 10.60 -1.15
N GLY A 96 9.69 9.75 -0.67
CA GLY A 96 8.28 9.83 -0.98
C GLY A 96 7.97 9.60 -2.45
N ALA A 97 8.89 8.98 -3.22
CA ALA A 97 8.58 8.40 -4.52
C ALA A 97 7.59 7.25 -4.36
N VAL A 98 6.94 6.83 -5.45
CA VAL A 98 6.08 5.65 -5.48
C VAL A 98 6.44 4.85 -6.73
N PHE A 99 6.85 3.60 -6.55
CA PHE A 99 7.04 2.66 -7.65
C PHE A 99 5.98 1.55 -7.57
N ALA A 100 5.70 0.90 -8.69
CA ALA A 100 4.81 -0.26 -8.76
C ALA A 100 5.60 -1.55 -8.89
N VAL A 101 5.11 -2.59 -8.22
CA VAL A 101 5.38 -3.99 -8.56
C VAL A 101 4.20 -4.50 -9.38
N VAL A 102 4.45 -4.94 -10.60
CA VAL A 102 3.44 -5.37 -11.56
C VAL A 102 3.72 -6.82 -11.98
N LEU A 103 2.71 -7.68 -11.85
CA LEU A 103 2.75 -9.08 -12.28
C LEU A 103 1.78 -9.24 -13.44
N HIS A 104 2.30 -9.37 -14.67
CA HIS A 104 1.47 -9.62 -15.84
C HIS A 104 0.98 -11.06 -15.86
N SER A 105 -0.28 -11.22 -16.18
CA SER A 105 -0.96 -12.50 -16.34
C SER A 105 -1.91 -12.33 -17.52
N GLU A 106 -1.32 -12.22 -18.71
CA GLU A 106 -1.99 -11.72 -19.90
C GLU A 106 -3.12 -12.66 -20.34
N ASN A 107 -4.29 -12.08 -20.55
CA ASN A 107 -5.42 -12.81 -21.09
C ASN A 107 -5.58 -12.51 -22.59
N PRO A 108 -5.27 -13.47 -23.48
CA PRO A 108 -5.34 -13.26 -24.92
C PRO A 108 -6.79 -13.05 -25.43
N GLU A 109 -7.80 -13.23 -24.57
CA GLU A 109 -9.20 -13.02 -24.89
C GLU A 109 -9.64 -11.55 -24.67
N THR A 110 -8.81 -10.71 -24.05
CA THR A 110 -9.13 -9.31 -23.72
C THR A 110 -8.18 -8.31 -24.37
N ASP A 111 -8.69 -7.10 -24.63
CA ASP A 111 -7.90 -6.02 -25.20
C ASP A 111 -7.11 -5.26 -24.11
N GLY A 112 -5.78 -5.19 -24.30
CA GLY A 112 -4.85 -4.45 -23.45
C GLY A 112 -4.29 -5.28 -22.30
N GLU A 113 -3.17 -4.84 -21.72
CA GLU A 113 -2.42 -5.65 -20.74
C GLU A 113 -3.26 -6.01 -19.51
N ASP A 114 -3.27 -7.29 -19.14
CA ASP A 114 -3.88 -7.81 -17.91
C ASP A 114 -2.82 -8.11 -16.85
N TYR A 115 -2.98 -7.53 -15.66
CA TYR A 115 -1.97 -7.62 -14.62
C TYR A 115 -2.51 -7.40 -13.20
N TYR A 116 -1.70 -7.80 -12.24
CA TYR A 116 -1.82 -7.45 -10.83
C TYR A 116 -0.82 -6.35 -10.50
N ARG A 117 -1.23 -5.30 -9.77
CA ARG A 117 -0.38 -4.15 -9.45
C ARG A 117 -0.42 -3.78 -7.97
N CYS A 118 0.76 -3.68 -7.35
CA CYS A 118 0.96 -3.15 -6.00
C CYS A 118 1.75 -1.85 -6.11
N LEU A 119 1.28 -0.78 -5.48
CA LEU A 119 2.03 0.48 -5.35
C LEU A 119 2.87 0.42 -4.07
N VAL A 120 4.11 0.92 -4.13
CA VAL A 120 5.05 0.91 -3.01
C VAL A 120 5.63 2.32 -2.84
N PRO A 121 5.17 3.07 -1.81
CA PRO A 121 5.74 4.38 -1.48
C PRO A 121 7.11 4.23 -0.84
N VAL A 122 8.09 5.04 -1.23
CA VAL A 122 9.46 5.03 -0.72
C VAL A 122 9.57 6.04 0.43
N ASP A 123 8.99 5.68 1.57
CA ASP A 123 8.95 6.49 2.79
C ASP A 123 9.95 6.04 3.87
N TRP A 124 10.85 5.11 3.53
CA TRP A 124 11.84 4.55 4.44
C TRP A 124 13.28 4.80 3.98
N GLU A 125 14.23 4.56 4.89
CA GLU A 125 15.67 4.52 4.64
C GLU A 125 16.23 3.17 5.08
N GLY A 126 17.24 2.67 4.38
CA GLY A 126 17.84 1.37 4.62
C GLY A 126 17.07 0.22 3.96
N TRP A 127 17.40 -1.01 4.36
CA TRP A 127 16.76 -2.24 3.89
C TRP A 127 15.39 -2.47 4.51
N ARG A 128 14.42 -2.82 3.67
CA ARG A 128 13.07 -3.25 4.06
C ARG A 128 12.70 -4.52 3.31
N LEU A 129 12.10 -5.48 4.01
CA LEU A 129 11.57 -6.69 3.38
C LEU A 129 10.15 -6.40 2.90
N LEU A 130 9.92 -6.46 1.61
CA LEU A 130 8.57 -6.49 1.05
C LEU A 130 8.11 -7.94 0.97
N HIS A 131 6.87 -8.21 1.36
CA HIS A 131 6.25 -9.52 1.26
C HIS A 131 4.83 -9.34 0.73
N LEU A 132 4.68 -9.47 -0.57
CA LEU A 132 3.47 -9.11 -1.30
C LEU A 132 2.66 -10.38 -1.56
N GLU A 133 1.54 -10.53 -0.87
CA GLU A 133 0.57 -11.59 -1.12
C GLU A 133 -0.37 -11.19 -2.26
N PRO A 134 -1.15 -12.12 -2.87
CA PRO A 134 -2.16 -11.79 -3.87
C PRO A 134 -3.09 -10.63 -3.49
N ARG A 135 -3.39 -10.47 -2.19
CA ARG A 135 -4.21 -9.36 -1.67
C ARG A 135 -3.53 -7.99 -1.73
N SER A 136 -2.20 -7.94 -1.79
CA SER A 136 -1.44 -6.69 -1.86
C SER A 136 -1.54 -6.05 -3.26
N PHE A 137 -2.11 -6.77 -4.25
CA PHE A 137 -2.22 -6.30 -5.61
C PHE A 137 -3.67 -5.94 -5.99
N ALA A 138 -3.84 -4.75 -6.56
CA ALA A 138 -5.04 -4.41 -7.31
C ALA A 138 -5.07 -5.19 -8.63
N VAL A 139 -6.26 -5.63 -9.04
CA VAL A 139 -6.48 -6.33 -10.30
C VAL A 139 -6.76 -5.33 -11.41
N ALA A 140 -5.99 -5.37 -12.49
CA ALA A 140 -6.25 -4.61 -13.71
C ALA A 140 -6.83 -5.56 -14.77
N ARG A 141 -8.02 -5.22 -15.29
CA ARG A 141 -8.75 -5.96 -16.33
C ARG A 141 -9.08 -7.41 -15.90
N GLN A 142 -8.73 -8.42 -16.72
CA GLN A 142 -9.13 -9.81 -16.54
C GLN A 142 -7.94 -10.78 -16.63
N PRO A 143 -6.96 -10.70 -15.69
CA PRO A 143 -5.80 -11.58 -15.73
C PRO A 143 -6.21 -13.06 -15.61
N VAL A 144 -5.55 -13.93 -16.37
CA VAL A 144 -5.85 -15.37 -16.39
C VAL A 144 -5.68 -16.08 -15.04
N GLY A 145 -4.88 -15.52 -14.12
CA GLY A 145 -4.74 -15.99 -12.76
C GLY A 145 -3.29 -16.22 -12.30
N TRP A 146 -3.11 -16.37 -11.00
CA TRP A 146 -1.82 -16.60 -10.33
C TRP A 146 -1.06 -17.87 -10.76
N ARG A 147 -1.72 -18.78 -11.49
CA ARG A 147 -1.08 -19.97 -12.10
C ARG A 147 -0.22 -19.64 -13.32
N ARG A 148 -0.39 -18.43 -13.88
CA ARG A 148 0.34 -17.97 -15.05
C ARG A 148 0.70 -16.50 -14.90
N ILE A 149 1.92 -16.26 -14.45
CA ILE A 149 2.59 -14.98 -14.47
C ILE A 149 3.58 -14.97 -15.65
N ASP A 150 3.38 -14.06 -16.60
CA ASP A 150 4.22 -13.94 -17.79
C ASP A 150 5.43 -13.01 -17.58
N SER A 151 5.30 -12.00 -16.70
CA SER A 151 6.41 -11.13 -16.31
C SER A 151 6.22 -10.47 -14.94
N LEU A 152 7.35 -10.18 -14.28
CA LEU A 152 7.46 -9.33 -13.10
C LEU A 152 8.10 -8.01 -13.52
N ARG A 153 7.46 -6.88 -13.21
CA ARG A 153 7.89 -5.54 -13.63
C ARG A 153 7.97 -4.60 -12.43
N PHE A 154 9.06 -3.84 -12.33
CA PHE A 154 9.15 -2.66 -11.48
C PHE A 154 8.98 -1.41 -12.34
N ALA A 155 8.08 -0.52 -11.92
CA ALA A 155 7.78 0.68 -12.69
C ALA A 155 7.72 1.94 -11.81
N ALA A 156 8.47 2.96 -12.18
CA ALA A 156 8.43 4.31 -11.60
C ALA A 156 7.76 5.32 -12.53
N ALA A 157 7.25 4.86 -13.68
CA ALA A 157 6.51 5.66 -14.66
C ALA A 157 5.47 4.78 -15.37
N GLY A 158 4.59 5.42 -16.16
CA GLY A 158 3.60 4.74 -16.99
C GLY A 158 2.17 4.83 -16.46
N TRP A 159 2.00 5.23 -15.20
CA TRP A 159 0.69 5.51 -14.59
C TRP A 159 0.73 6.80 -13.79
N SER A 160 -0.41 7.50 -13.72
CA SER A 160 -0.54 8.83 -13.09
C SER A 160 -0.49 8.80 -11.56
N ASP A 161 -0.67 7.62 -10.96
CA ASP A 161 -0.54 7.37 -9.52
C ASP A 161 0.91 7.07 -9.08
N LEU A 162 1.85 6.97 -10.02
CA LEU A 162 3.28 6.87 -9.72
C LEU A 162 3.88 8.26 -9.53
N LYS A 163 4.72 8.37 -8.51
CA LYS A 163 5.40 9.62 -8.15
C LYS A 163 6.89 9.42 -8.22
N GLN A 164 7.55 10.16 -9.09
CA GLN A 164 9.00 10.23 -9.09
C GLN A 164 9.47 11.31 -8.10
N ALA A 165 10.57 11.02 -7.42
CA ALA A 165 11.27 12.00 -6.60
C ALA A 165 12.77 11.96 -6.98
N PRO A 166 13.37 13.09 -7.36
CA PRO A 166 14.78 13.13 -7.74
C PRO A 166 15.71 12.58 -6.65
N GLY A 167 16.72 11.83 -7.09
CA GLY A 167 17.70 11.16 -6.24
C GLY A 167 17.13 9.92 -5.52
N THR A 168 16.06 9.32 -6.05
CA THR A 168 15.57 8.02 -5.57
C THR A 168 16.41 6.91 -6.18
N VAL A 169 17.18 6.24 -5.32
CA VAL A 169 17.99 5.07 -5.69
C VAL A 169 17.55 3.91 -4.83
N LEU A 170 16.96 2.91 -5.48
CA LEU A 170 16.52 1.67 -4.85
C LEU A 170 17.55 0.57 -5.12
N ARG A 171 17.62 -0.42 -4.22
CA ARG A 171 18.31 -1.69 -4.50
C ARG A 171 17.41 -2.83 -4.16
N PHE A 172 17.39 -3.83 -5.02
CA PHE A 172 16.62 -5.05 -4.83
C PHE A 172 17.56 -6.20 -4.54
N ASP A 173 17.14 -7.12 -3.69
CA ASP A 173 17.92 -8.30 -3.33
C ASP A 173 16.99 -9.45 -2.88
N ALA A 174 17.45 -10.70 -3.05
CA ALA A 174 16.79 -11.94 -2.66
C ALA A 174 15.27 -11.99 -2.97
N LEU A 175 14.91 -11.82 -4.24
CA LEU A 175 13.53 -12.01 -4.70
C LEU A 175 13.17 -13.50 -4.66
N ARG A 176 12.08 -13.81 -3.97
CA ARG A 176 11.65 -15.19 -3.67
C ARG A 176 10.13 -15.29 -3.72
N LEU A 177 9.63 -16.45 -4.15
CA LEU A 177 8.27 -16.87 -3.80
C LEU A 177 8.34 -17.65 -2.50
N VAL A 178 7.55 -17.28 -1.50
CA VAL A 178 7.52 -17.91 -0.17
C VAL A 178 6.10 -18.30 0.18
N LYS A 179 5.94 -19.26 1.10
CA LYS A 179 4.60 -19.65 1.56
C LYS A 179 3.88 -18.46 2.21
N GLY A 180 2.67 -18.14 1.75
CA GLY A 180 1.84 -17.06 2.27
C GLY A 180 1.48 -17.27 3.74
N LEU A 181 1.21 -16.17 4.44
CA LEU A 181 0.96 -16.15 5.89
C LEU A 181 -0.46 -16.57 6.26
N ALA A 182 -1.36 -16.67 5.27
CA ALA A 182 -2.74 -17.08 5.48
C ALA A 182 -2.85 -18.53 5.96
N THR A 183 -3.55 -18.71 7.08
CA THR A 183 -4.01 -20.01 7.58
C THR A 183 -5.53 -20.02 7.63
N PRO A 184 -6.18 -21.21 7.72
CA PRO A 184 -7.63 -21.27 7.92
C PRO A 184 -8.13 -20.51 9.17
N GLU A 185 -7.26 -20.33 10.16
CA GLU A 185 -7.57 -19.68 11.44
C GLU A 185 -7.31 -18.16 11.41
N ARG A 186 -6.43 -17.70 10.52
CA ARG A 186 -5.97 -16.32 10.40
C ARG A 186 -5.85 -15.93 8.92
N ARG A 187 -6.76 -15.06 8.47
CA ARG A 187 -6.77 -14.47 7.12
C ARG A 187 -6.35 -13.00 7.20
N PRO A 188 -5.08 -12.65 6.98
CA PRO A 188 -4.60 -11.29 7.21
C PRO A 188 -5.22 -10.26 6.25
N LEU A 189 -5.36 -9.03 6.75
CA LEU A 189 -5.94 -7.85 6.10
C LEU A 189 -4.98 -6.65 6.12
N PHE A 190 -4.09 -6.59 7.11
CA PHE A 190 -3.05 -5.58 7.27
C PHE A 190 -1.91 -6.20 8.06
N GLU A 191 -0.70 -5.98 7.60
CA GLU A 191 0.54 -6.32 8.28
C GLU A 191 1.51 -5.17 7.94
N PRO A 192 1.90 -4.32 8.91
CA PRO A 192 2.74 -3.15 8.63
C PRO A 192 4.11 -3.52 8.04
N ASP A 193 4.59 -4.74 8.31
CA ASP A 193 5.82 -5.25 7.72
C ASP A 193 5.70 -5.46 6.20
N THR A 194 4.50 -5.77 5.69
CA THR A 194 4.33 -6.39 4.37
C THR A 194 3.31 -5.70 3.46
N ASP A 195 2.25 -5.13 4.02
CA ASP A 195 1.02 -4.70 3.31
C ASP A 195 0.62 -3.24 3.58
N TRP A 196 1.48 -2.44 4.22
CA TRP A 196 1.17 -1.06 4.61
C TRP A 196 0.75 -0.16 3.44
N CYS A 197 1.29 -0.40 2.24
CA CYS A 197 0.99 0.37 1.04
C CYS A 197 -0.41 0.11 0.44
N ALA A 198 -1.09 -0.96 0.85
CA ALA A 198 -2.47 -1.22 0.49
C ALA A 198 -3.46 -0.32 1.26
N TRP A 199 -2.97 0.39 2.27
CA TRP A 199 -3.76 1.26 3.12
C TRP A 199 -3.36 2.74 2.97
N TRP A 200 -4.34 3.62 2.74
CA TRP A 200 -4.09 5.03 2.45
C TRP A 200 -4.99 5.99 3.26
N PRO A 201 -4.47 7.10 3.83
CA PRO A 201 -3.06 7.45 4.01
C PRO A 201 -2.56 6.88 5.35
N LEU A 202 -1.87 5.74 5.35
CA LEU A 202 -1.26 5.18 6.58
C LEU A 202 0.26 5.39 6.56
N PRO A 203 0.79 6.39 7.29
CA PRO A 203 2.22 6.61 7.37
C PRO A 203 2.96 5.55 8.19
N TYR A 204 4.27 5.47 7.94
CA TYR A 204 5.22 4.67 8.71
C TYR A 204 5.33 5.17 10.16
N GLY A 205 5.41 4.23 11.11
CA GLY A 205 5.60 4.52 12.53
C GLY A 205 7.02 4.32 13.06
N THR A 206 7.38 5.08 14.10
CA THR A 206 8.72 5.00 14.74
C THR A 206 8.72 4.21 16.06
N THR A 207 7.58 3.61 16.40
CA THR A 207 7.29 2.97 17.68
C THR A 207 7.60 1.46 17.62
N PRO A 208 7.89 0.79 18.75
CA PRO A 208 8.03 -0.67 18.75
C PRO A 208 6.73 -1.35 18.34
N ALA A 209 6.82 -2.24 17.35
CA ALA A 209 5.72 -3.05 16.87
C ALA A 209 5.21 -4.02 17.95
N LYS A 210 3.93 -4.39 17.88
CA LYS A 210 3.35 -5.42 18.75
C LYS A 210 3.75 -6.81 18.27
N THR A 211 3.78 -6.96 16.95
CA THR A 211 4.15 -8.15 16.19
C THR A 211 5.08 -7.71 15.06
N GLY A 212 6.00 -8.57 14.63
CA GLY A 212 6.89 -8.20 13.54
C GLY A 212 7.91 -7.10 13.90
N ARG A 213 8.38 -6.37 12.90
CA ARG A 213 9.45 -5.36 13.04
C ARG A 213 8.94 -3.92 12.98
N TYR A 214 7.83 -3.67 12.29
CA TYR A 214 7.32 -2.34 11.97
C TYR A 214 5.88 -2.14 12.47
N VAL A 215 5.47 -0.88 12.59
CA VAL A 215 4.12 -0.45 12.97
C VAL A 215 3.70 0.72 12.09
N SER A 216 2.41 0.92 11.86
CA SER A 216 1.91 2.15 11.21
C SER A 216 1.43 3.15 12.26
N ASP A 217 1.99 4.35 12.23
CA ASP A 217 1.52 5.48 13.01
C ASP A 217 0.47 6.24 12.20
N TRP A 218 -0.70 6.48 12.79
CA TRP A 218 -1.76 7.24 12.19
C TRP A 218 -2.07 8.47 13.03
N TYR A 219 -1.99 9.65 12.42
CA TYR A 219 -2.30 10.94 13.04
C TYR A 219 -3.59 11.51 12.42
N PRO A 220 -4.78 11.22 12.98
CA PRO A 220 -6.05 11.49 12.30
C PRO A 220 -6.31 12.97 11.96
N ARG A 221 -5.64 13.90 12.66
CA ARG A 221 -5.74 15.35 12.37
C ARG A 221 -4.80 15.82 11.26
N GLU A 222 -3.68 15.13 11.06
CA GLU A 222 -2.67 15.50 10.05
C GLU A 222 -2.86 14.71 8.76
N ASP A 223 -3.02 13.39 8.86
CA ASP A 223 -3.17 12.46 7.73
C ASP A 223 -4.60 12.44 7.19
N GLY A 224 -5.56 12.84 8.02
CA GLY A 224 -6.98 12.73 7.77
C GLY A 224 -7.63 11.66 8.66
N PRO A 225 -8.93 11.81 8.94
CA PRO A 225 -9.60 11.01 9.97
C PRO A 225 -9.89 9.60 9.52
N SER A 226 -9.59 9.23 8.27
CA SER A 226 -9.92 7.94 7.69
C SER A 226 -8.74 7.34 6.94
N VAL A 227 -8.55 6.03 7.10
CA VAL A 227 -7.60 5.22 6.34
C VAL A 227 -8.35 4.09 5.65
N VAL A 228 -7.98 3.80 4.40
CA VAL A 228 -8.80 2.99 3.49
C VAL A 228 -7.94 1.94 2.80
N ASN A 229 -8.46 0.72 2.70
CA ASN A 229 -7.92 -0.34 1.86
C ASN A 229 -9.02 -0.90 0.94
N ARG A 230 -8.83 -0.77 -0.37
CA ARG A 230 -9.73 -1.27 -1.42
C ARG A 230 -9.29 -2.59 -2.06
N SER A 231 -8.25 -3.19 -1.50
CA SER A 231 -7.66 -4.46 -1.94
C SER A 231 -7.86 -5.57 -0.91
N VAL A 232 -8.75 -5.36 0.08
CA VAL A 232 -9.12 -6.40 1.04
C VAL A 232 -9.74 -7.62 0.35
N PRO A 233 -9.61 -8.83 0.91
CA PRO A 233 -10.25 -10.02 0.36
C PRO A 233 -11.75 -9.79 0.15
N ARG A 234 -12.27 -10.17 -1.01
CA ARG A 234 -13.69 -9.93 -1.32
C ARG A 234 -14.66 -10.78 -0.51
N ASP A 235 -14.28 -12.00 -0.15
CA ASP A 235 -15.17 -12.93 0.54
C ASP A 235 -14.78 -13.11 2.02
N TRP A 236 -15.59 -12.51 2.89
CA TRP A 236 -15.54 -12.58 4.34
C TRP A 236 -16.55 -13.59 4.91
N SER A 237 -17.40 -14.22 4.09
CA SER A 237 -18.52 -15.08 4.54
C SER A 237 -18.10 -16.27 5.40
N GLY A 238 -16.87 -16.76 5.22
CA GLY A 238 -16.26 -17.80 6.06
C GLY A 238 -15.64 -17.31 7.38
N SER A 239 -15.81 -16.04 7.72
CA SER A 239 -15.19 -15.41 8.89
C SER A 239 -16.24 -15.00 9.92
N VAL A 240 -15.85 -14.97 11.18
CA VAL A 240 -16.74 -14.65 12.32
C VAL A 240 -16.29 -13.38 13.03
N ARG A 241 -14.99 -13.04 12.97
CA ARG A 241 -14.44 -11.82 13.60
C ARG A 241 -13.44 -11.11 12.71
N LEU A 242 -13.39 -9.78 12.86
CA LEU A 242 -12.29 -8.91 12.47
C LEU A 242 -11.43 -8.63 13.70
N ASN A 243 -10.12 -8.85 13.60
CA ASN A 243 -9.16 -8.66 14.66
C ASN A 243 -8.14 -7.62 14.22
N LEU A 244 -7.71 -6.74 15.13
CA LEU A 244 -6.57 -5.86 14.91
C LEU A 244 -5.85 -5.51 16.21
N TRP A 245 -4.54 -5.33 16.15
CA TRP A 245 -3.79 -4.72 17.24
C TRP A 245 -3.86 -3.20 17.14
N LEU A 246 -4.24 -2.58 18.26
CA LEU A 246 -4.36 -1.15 18.39
C LEU A 246 -3.59 -0.67 19.61
N TYR A 247 -2.77 0.35 19.40
CA TYR A 247 -2.15 1.10 20.47
C TYR A 247 -2.71 2.52 20.49
N SER A 248 -3.12 2.93 21.69
CA SER A 248 -3.56 4.29 21.97
C SER A 248 -2.67 4.90 23.04
N GLU A 249 -2.18 6.11 22.82
CA GLU A 249 -1.37 6.85 23.80
C GLU A 249 -2.21 7.62 24.81
N GLU A 250 -3.49 7.81 24.52
CA GLU A 250 -4.36 8.71 25.28
C GLU A 250 -5.76 8.14 25.46
N THR A 251 -6.40 8.45 26.59
CA THR A 251 -7.81 8.13 26.86
C THR A 251 -8.44 9.21 27.73
N PRO A 252 -9.73 9.56 27.57
CA PRO A 252 -10.76 8.84 26.80
C PRO A 252 -11.52 9.68 25.75
N GLY A 253 -12.16 9.00 24.81
CA GLY A 253 -13.17 9.58 23.90
C GLY A 253 -12.96 9.32 22.42
N VAL A 254 -11.84 8.71 22.04
CA VAL A 254 -11.62 8.30 20.65
C VAL A 254 -12.53 7.13 20.32
N VAL A 255 -13.30 7.25 19.23
CA VAL A 255 -14.10 6.16 18.69
C VAL A 255 -13.50 5.76 17.35
N LEU A 256 -13.13 4.50 17.23
CA LEU A 256 -12.76 3.90 15.95
C LEU A 256 -14.02 3.37 15.28
N ARG A 257 -14.36 3.94 14.14
CA ARG A 257 -15.40 3.43 13.25
C ARG A 257 -14.77 2.53 12.20
N VAL A 258 -15.36 1.36 12.00
CA VAL A 258 -14.93 0.38 11.01
C VAL A 258 -16.05 0.20 10.02
N HIS A 259 -15.81 0.59 8.77
CA HIS A 259 -16.73 0.43 7.66
C HIS A 259 -16.18 -0.64 6.70
N ALA A 260 -16.96 -1.70 6.46
CA ALA A 260 -16.71 -2.65 5.39
C ALA A 260 -17.72 -2.40 4.27
N GLY A 261 -17.22 -1.84 3.15
CA GLY A 261 -18.00 -1.55 1.96
C GLY A 261 -18.41 -2.84 1.26
N SER A 262 -19.67 -2.91 0.85
CA SER A 262 -20.25 -4.05 0.14
C SER A 262 -21.30 -3.54 -0.83
N ASP A 263 -20.83 -2.78 -1.80
CA ASP A 263 -21.71 -1.98 -2.65
C ASP A 263 -22.42 -2.85 -3.69
N ARG A 264 -23.61 -2.41 -4.10
CA ARG A 264 -24.34 -2.98 -5.23
C ARG A 264 -24.38 -1.96 -6.35
N GLU A 265 -24.09 -2.40 -7.58
CA GLU A 265 -24.21 -1.51 -8.74
C GLU A 265 -25.61 -0.91 -8.91
N GLU A 266 -26.64 -1.55 -8.34
CA GLU A 266 -28.03 -1.09 -8.41
C GLU A 266 -28.41 -0.02 -7.36
N THR A 267 -27.58 0.22 -6.34
CA THR A 267 -27.88 1.19 -5.28
C THR A 267 -27.15 2.52 -5.52
N PRO A 268 -27.85 3.66 -5.40
CA PRO A 268 -27.25 4.98 -5.66
C PRO A 268 -26.36 5.48 -4.52
N GLU A 269 -26.43 4.86 -3.33
CA GLU A 269 -25.65 5.22 -2.14
C GLU A 269 -24.74 4.03 -1.78
N PRO A 270 -23.52 4.28 -1.23
CA PRO A 270 -22.62 3.21 -0.84
C PRO A 270 -23.22 2.32 0.25
N ASP A 271 -23.33 1.03 -0.03
CA ASP A 271 -23.82 0.04 0.92
C ASP A 271 -22.68 -0.63 1.70
N GLY A 272 -22.97 -1.09 2.91
CA GLY A 272 -21.97 -1.81 3.69
C GLY A 272 -22.36 -2.16 5.11
N TYR A 273 -21.33 -2.26 5.94
CA TYR A 273 -21.40 -2.73 7.31
C TYR A 273 -20.56 -1.82 8.22
N ASP A 274 -21.18 -1.29 9.28
CA ASP A 274 -20.53 -0.39 10.23
C ASP A 274 -20.45 -0.99 11.63
N ALA A 275 -19.27 -0.93 12.22
CA ALA A 275 -19.06 -1.15 13.64
C ALA A 275 -18.36 0.05 14.27
N GLU A 276 -18.61 0.30 15.55
CA GLU A 276 -17.92 1.32 16.32
C GLU A 276 -17.30 0.70 17.56
N MET A 277 -16.12 1.19 17.93
CA MET A 277 -15.41 0.77 19.12
C MET A 277 -14.82 1.99 19.83
N ALA A 278 -15.17 2.16 21.10
CA ALA A 278 -14.52 3.15 21.94
C ALA A 278 -13.10 2.67 22.30
N LEU A 279 -12.10 3.53 22.09
CA LEU A 279 -10.73 3.30 22.54
C LEU A 279 -10.60 3.83 23.97
N ASP A 280 -11.00 3.00 24.93
CA ASP A 280 -11.05 3.30 26.36
C ASP A 280 -9.85 2.76 27.15
N TRP A 281 -8.76 2.40 26.46
CA TRP A 281 -7.53 1.91 27.04
C TRP A 281 -6.31 2.70 26.56
N VAL A 282 -5.27 2.72 27.40
CA VAL A 282 -3.93 3.17 27.01
C VAL A 282 -3.06 1.95 26.77
N GLY A 283 -2.22 2.00 25.74
CA GLY A 283 -1.32 0.93 25.38
C GLY A 283 -1.89 -0.02 24.32
N TRP A 284 -1.21 -1.14 24.13
CA TRP A 284 -1.59 -2.17 23.16
C TRP A 284 -2.80 -2.98 23.65
N LYS A 285 -3.80 -3.13 22.78
CA LYS A 285 -4.92 -4.06 22.99
C LYS A 285 -5.29 -4.72 21.67
N LEU A 286 -5.63 -6.00 21.76
CA LEU A 286 -6.27 -6.71 20.66
C LEU A 286 -7.73 -6.26 20.62
N ALA A 287 -8.10 -5.53 19.59
CA ALA A 287 -9.49 -5.29 19.25
C ALA A 287 -9.99 -6.46 18.41
N SER A 288 -11.13 -7.02 18.80
CA SER A 288 -11.70 -8.17 18.10
C SER A 288 -13.21 -8.01 18.02
N LEU A 289 -13.69 -7.65 16.83
CA LEU A 289 -15.06 -7.30 16.51
C LEU A 289 -15.75 -8.50 15.85
N PRO A 290 -16.81 -9.07 16.46
CA PRO A 290 -17.70 -10.00 15.78
C PRO A 290 -18.31 -9.36 14.52
N LEU A 291 -18.33 -10.09 13.40
CA LEU A 291 -19.03 -9.61 12.21
C LEU A 291 -20.55 -9.45 12.45
N THR A 292 -21.09 -10.11 13.48
CA THR A 292 -22.47 -9.93 13.94
C THR A 292 -22.73 -8.58 14.60
N ASP A 293 -21.69 -7.89 15.07
CA ASP A 293 -21.80 -6.59 15.73
C ASP A 293 -21.83 -5.45 14.72
N PHE A 294 -21.47 -5.73 13.46
CA PHE A 294 -21.57 -4.77 12.38
C PHE A 294 -23.04 -4.58 11.97
N ARG A 295 -23.47 -3.33 12.01
CA ARG A 295 -24.80 -2.91 11.58
C ARG A 295 -24.80 -2.74 10.07
N ARG A 296 -25.88 -3.17 9.43
CA ARG A 296 -26.07 -2.93 7.99
C ARG A 296 -26.32 -1.45 7.75
N VAL A 297 -25.63 -0.91 6.77
CA VAL A 297 -25.85 0.42 6.20
C VAL A 297 -26.31 0.20 4.76
N GLY A 298 -27.52 0.66 4.44
CA GLY A 298 -28.14 0.41 3.14
C GLY A 298 -28.48 -1.07 2.90
N GLU A 299 -28.30 -1.55 1.67
CA GLU A 299 -28.63 -2.91 1.23
C GLU A 299 -27.41 -3.71 0.75
N PRO A 300 -26.43 -4.00 1.62
CA PRO A 300 -25.14 -4.57 1.21
C PRO A 300 -25.29 -5.86 0.38
N ALA A 301 -24.45 -6.01 -0.64
CA ALA A 301 -24.32 -7.23 -1.45
C ALA A 301 -24.14 -8.47 -0.57
N GLY A 302 -23.33 -8.33 0.46
CA GLY A 302 -23.13 -9.33 1.51
C GLY A 302 -21.66 -9.52 1.84
N TRP A 303 -21.37 -10.24 2.91
CA TRP A 303 -19.99 -10.58 3.29
C TRP A 303 -19.19 -11.32 2.20
N HIS A 304 -19.83 -11.85 1.15
CA HIS A 304 -19.14 -12.48 0.01
C HIS A 304 -18.63 -11.47 -1.04
N ALA A 305 -18.96 -10.20 -0.89
CA ALA A 305 -18.67 -9.13 -1.84
C ALA A 305 -18.28 -7.84 -1.08
N ILE A 306 -17.12 -7.89 -0.43
CA ILE A 306 -16.48 -6.71 0.19
C ILE A 306 -15.56 -6.04 -0.82
N ASP A 307 -15.66 -4.72 -0.95
CA ASP A 307 -14.88 -3.91 -1.90
C ASP A 307 -13.91 -2.94 -1.21
N GLU A 308 -14.19 -2.57 0.04
CA GLU A 308 -13.42 -1.61 0.80
C GLU A 308 -13.45 -1.95 2.30
N LEU A 309 -12.34 -1.70 2.98
CA LEU A 309 -12.30 -1.57 4.43
C LEU A 309 -11.78 -0.18 4.77
N ARG A 310 -12.54 0.55 5.58
CA ARG A 310 -12.22 1.90 6.02
C ARG A 310 -12.25 1.99 7.53
N LEU A 311 -11.17 2.48 8.11
CA LEU A 311 -11.11 2.84 9.52
C LEU A 311 -11.22 4.35 9.63
N THR A 312 -12.08 4.85 10.52
CA THR A 312 -12.23 6.29 10.78
C THR A 312 -12.10 6.59 12.26
N ALA A 313 -11.13 7.42 12.64
CA ALA A 313 -10.92 7.84 14.01
C ALA A 313 -11.71 9.12 14.29
N ALA A 314 -12.76 8.98 15.09
CA ALA A 314 -13.47 10.12 15.64
C ALA A 314 -12.79 10.54 16.95
N LEU A 315 -11.98 11.60 16.86
CA LEU A 315 -11.30 12.19 18.02
C LEU A 315 -12.25 13.17 18.75
N PRO A 316 -12.27 13.19 20.09
CA PRO A 316 -13.00 14.21 20.84
C PRO A 316 -12.34 15.59 20.63
N GLU A 317 -13.10 16.68 20.80
CA GLU A 317 -12.55 18.05 20.71
C GLU A 317 -11.36 18.29 21.65
N SER A 318 -11.35 17.60 22.80
CA SER A 318 -10.27 17.67 23.79
C SER A 318 -8.99 16.91 23.40
N ALA A 319 -9.02 16.09 22.35
CA ALA A 319 -7.82 15.36 21.91
C ALA A 319 -6.78 16.33 21.32
N PRO A 320 -5.49 16.18 21.66
CA PRO A 320 -4.44 17.04 21.16
C PRO A 320 -4.29 16.96 19.65
N ASP A 321 -3.62 17.96 19.07
CA ASP A 321 -3.38 18.03 17.63
C ASP A 321 -2.53 16.85 17.13
N ALA A 322 -1.60 16.37 17.96
CA ALA A 322 -0.73 15.23 17.70
C ALA A 322 -1.31 13.88 18.17
N ALA A 323 -2.63 13.79 18.39
CA ALA A 323 -3.27 12.53 18.80
C ALA A 323 -2.94 11.41 17.80
N ARG A 324 -2.36 10.32 18.31
CA ARG A 324 -1.80 9.23 17.52
C ARG A 324 -2.47 7.91 17.86
N LEU A 325 -2.77 7.14 16.83
CA LEU A 325 -3.15 5.73 16.92
C LEU A 325 -2.11 4.91 16.20
N CYS A 326 -1.62 3.83 16.81
CA CYS A 326 -0.79 2.88 16.07
C CYS A 326 -1.61 1.63 15.73
N LEU A 327 -1.56 1.27 14.45
CA LEU A 327 -2.17 0.06 13.93
C LEU A 327 -1.08 -0.99 13.72
N ASP A 328 -1.37 -2.20 14.12
CA ASP A 328 -0.57 -3.38 13.81
C ASP A 328 -1.53 -4.53 13.46
N ASP A 329 -1.00 -5.54 12.79
CA ASP A 329 -1.60 -6.85 12.51
C ASP A 329 -3.14 -6.92 12.53
N MET A 330 -3.77 -6.95 11.36
CA MET A 330 -5.22 -7.10 11.20
C MET A 330 -5.55 -8.37 10.44
N TRP A 331 -6.56 -9.11 10.89
CA TRP A 331 -6.97 -10.36 10.24
C TRP A 331 -8.42 -10.75 10.52
N LEU A 332 -8.99 -11.55 9.61
CA LEU A 332 -10.24 -12.26 9.84
C LEU A 332 -9.97 -13.64 10.45
N SER A 333 -10.87 -14.10 11.33
CA SER A 333 -10.82 -15.43 11.92
C SER A 333 -12.14 -16.19 11.76
N ALA A 334 -12.06 -17.50 11.51
CA ALA A 334 -13.21 -18.36 11.21
C ALA A 334 -13.92 -18.95 12.45
N THR A 335 -13.37 -18.80 13.66
CA THR A 335 -13.93 -19.36 14.90
C THR A 335 -13.97 -18.35 16.04
N GLU A 336 -14.93 -18.50 16.95
CA GLU A 336 -14.98 -17.73 18.20
C GLU A 336 -13.76 -18.06 19.07
N GLY A 337 -13.10 -17.04 19.62
CA GLY A 337 -11.89 -17.18 20.45
C GLY A 337 -10.58 -17.37 19.69
N ALA A 338 -10.59 -17.60 18.37
CA ALA A 338 -9.36 -17.73 17.58
C ALA A 338 -8.54 -16.44 17.52
N GLY A 339 -9.14 -15.26 17.68
CA GLY A 339 -8.40 -14.00 17.82
C GLY A 339 -7.40 -14.04 18.99
N GLU A 340 -7.81 -14.56 20.14
CA GLU A 340 -6.95 -14.68 21.33
C GLU A 340 -6.02 -15.91 21.26
N ALA A 341 -6.51 -17.03 20.70
CA ALA A 341 -5.70 -18.24 20.53
C ALA A 341 -4.57 -18.07 19.50
N ALA A 342 -4.81 -17.32 18.41
CA ALA A 342 -3.79 -16.97 17.42
C ALA A 342 -2.67 -16.13 18.04
N VAL A 343 -3.00 -15.25 19.00
CA VAL A 343 -2.02 -14.50 19.79
C VAL A 343 -1.23 -15.41 20.73
N ALA A 344 -1.90 -16.38 21.37
CA ALA A 344 -1.23 -17.34 22.26
C ALA A 344 -0.27 -18.29 21.51
N GLY A 345 -0.57 -18.62 20.24
CA GLY A 345 0.33 -19.40 19.37
C GLY A 345 1.54 -18.63 18.85
N ALA A 346 1.46 -17.31 18.78
CA ALA A 346 2.58 -16.41 18.44
C ALA A 346 3.42 -15.97 19.67
N GLY A 347 2.94 -16.28 20.88
CA GLY A 347 3.57 -15.92 22.16
C GLY A 347 4.70 -16.85 22.58
N GLY A 348 5.88 -16.70 21.97
CA GLY A 348 7.13 -17.10 22.60
C GLY A 348 7.46 -16.15 23.76
N THR A 349 7.29 -16.61 25.00
CA THR A 349 7.68 -15.89 26.21
C THR A 349 9.19 -15.66 26.29
N GLY A 350 9.62 -14.41 26.51
CA GLY A 350 10.75 -14.03 27.36
C GLY A 350 12.17 -14.54 27.05
N ASP A 351 13.08 -13.57 26.97
CA ASP A 351 14.54 -13.67 27.16
C ASP A 351 15.42 -14.28 26.05
N THR A 352 16.23 -13.36 25.49
CA THR A 352 17.47 -13.57 24.72
C THR A 352 17.30 -13.93 23.24
N PRO A 353 17.75 -13.07 22.30
CA PRO A 353 17.91 -13.49 20.92
C PRO A 353 19.02 -14.56 20.84
N PRO A 354 18.83 -15.69 20.13
CA PRO A 354 19.93 -16.57 19.82
C PRO A 354 20.88 -15.83 18.87
N GLY A 355 22.11 -15.55 19.35
CA GLY A 355 23.18 -14.96 18.54
C GLY A 355 23.58 -15.86 17.36
N GLY A 356 24.30 -15.40 16.35
CA GLY A 356 24.84 -14.09 15.98
C GLY A 356 25.11 -14.15 14.47
N VAL A 357 25.08 -13.05 13.75
CA VAL A 357 26.25 -12.17 13.60
C VAL A 357 25.81 -10.71 13.68
N ALA A 358 26.42 -9.99 14.63
CA ALA A 358 26.15 -8.58 14.88
C ALA A 358 26.80 -7.70 13.79
N PRO A 359 26.12 -6.68 13.25
CA PRO A 359 26.80 -5.56 12.63
C PRO A 359 27.37 -4.66 13.74
N THR A 360 28.66 -4.39 13.64
CA THR A 360 29.45 -3.57 14.56
C THR A 360 28.86 -2.16 14.68
N VAL A 361 28.39 -1.82 15.89
CA VAL A 361 27.98 -0.46 16.27
C VAL A 361 29.24 0.40 16.44
N VAL A 362 29.39 1.41 15.59
CA VAL A 362 30.25 2.57 15.90
C VAL A 362 29.45 3.47 16.84
N ALA A 363 29.92 3.61 18.08
CA ALA A 363 29.25 4.36 19.14
C ALA A 363 29.22 5.89 18.88
N PRO A 364 28.11 6.61 19.15
CA PRO A 364 28.12 8.05 19.28
C PRO A 364 28.36 8.47 20.74
N GLY A 365 29.26 9.44 20.91
CA GLY A 365 29.53 10.12 22.16
C GLY A 365 28.33 10.92 22.67
N GLN A 366 28.27 11.05 24.00
CA GLN A 366 27.22 11.72 24.77
C GLN A 366 27.13 13.21 24.47
N GLY A 367 25.91 13.70 24.24
CA GLY A 367 25.56 15.11 24.20
C GLY A 367 24.05 15.27 24.06
N ALA A 368 23.37 15.41 25.20
CA ALA A 368 21.95 15.73 25.24
C ALA A 368 21.71 17.14 24.65
N GLY A 369 20.87 17.23 23.63
CA GLY A 369 20.30 18.47 23.10
C GLY A 369 18.80 18.28 22.88
N GLU A 370 18.01 19.18 23.43
CA GLU A 370 16.53 19.21 23.37
C GLU A 370 15.97 19.18 21.93
N PRO A 371 14.75 18.64 21.73
CA PRO A 371 14.09 18.64 20.43
C PRO A 371 13.74 20.06 19.95
N PRO A 372 13.81 20.36 18.64
CA PRO A 372 13.60 21.70 18.12
C PRO A 372 12.11 22.08 18.14
N THR A 373 11.79 23.15 18.88
CA THR A 373 10.49 23.84 18.84
C THR A 373 10.46 24.92 17.75
N SER A 374 9.62 24.77 16.72
CA SER A 374 8.93 25.91 16.07
C SER A 374 7.80 25.44 15.14
N PRO A 375 6.60 26.06 15.17
CA PRO A 375 5.42 25.58 14.44
C PRO A 375 5.37 26.12 13.00
N ALA A 376 5.09 25.23 12.03
CA ALA A 376 4.80 25.60 10.66
C ALA A 376 3.38 26.22 10.57
N ARG A 377 3.26 27.37 9.89
CA ARG A 377 2.01 28.11 9.69
C ARG A 377 0.95 27.25 8.99
N VAL A 378 -0.22 27.11 9.60
CA VAL A 378 -1.43 26.55 8.96
C VAL A 378 -1.84 27.47 7.79
N VAL A 379 -1.81 26.93 6.57
CA VAL A 379 -2.24 27.64 5.35
C VAL A 379 -3.74 27.40 5.15
N ASP A 380 -4.56 28.45 5.11
CA ASP A 380 -6.02 28.38 4.93
C ASP A 380 -6.45 28.00 3.48
N SER A 381 -7.62 27.37 3.31
CA SER A 381 -8.18 26.93 2.02
C SER A 381 -8.26 28.05 0.98
N THR A 382 -8.58 29.26 1.42
CA THR A 382 -8.59 30.46 0.57
C THR A 382 -7.21 30.74 -0.06
N GLN A 383 -6.14 30.49 0.68
CA GLN A 383 -4.78 30.66 0.18
C GLN A 383 -4.40 29.55 -0.79
N LEU A 384 -4.73 28.29 -0.47
CA LEU A 384 -4.51 27.16 -1.38
C LEU A 384 -5.22 27.35 -2.72
N LEU A 385 -6.47 27.83 -2.70
CA LEU A 385 -7.24 28.07 -3.92
C LEU A 385 -6.61 29.17 -4.78
N ARG A 386 -6.08 30.23 -4.15
CA ARG A 386 -5.35 31.29 -4.85
C ARG A 386 -4.07 30.78 -5.50
N GLU A 387 -3.31 29.95 -4.78
CA GLU A 387 -2.09 29.31 -5.29
C GLU A 387 -2.41 28.36 -6.44
N ALA A 388 -3.49 27.58 -6.35
CA ALA A 388 -3.94 26.68 -7.40
C ALA A 388 -4.28 27.44 -8.70
N LEU A 389 -5.01 28.54 -8.58
CA LEU A 389 -5.36 29.41 -9.71
C LEU A 389 -4.12 30.06 -10.34
N GLU A 390 -3.16 30.50 -9.53
CA GLU A 390 -1.93 31.09 -10.02
C GLU A 390 -1.04 30.06 -10.74
N ALA A 391 -0.91 28.87 -10.18
CA ALA A 391 -0.18 27.75 -10.80
C ALA A 391 -0.80 27.36 -12.15
N LYS A 392 -2.13 27.21 -12.19
CA LYS A 392 -2.88 26.94 -13.44
C LYS A 392 -2.64 28.04 -14.49
N ARG A 393 -2.66 29.31 -14.09
CA ARG A 393 -2.40 30.46 -14.99
C ARG A 393 -0.97 30.44 -15.54
N LYS A 394 0.00 29.98 -14.75
CA LYS A 394 1.40 29.83 -15.17
C LYS A 394 1.65 28.57 -16.01
N GLY A 395 0.64 27.71 -16.16
CA GLY A 395 0.78 26.42 -16.84
C GLY A 395 1.39 25.32 -15.98
N ASP A 396 1.61 25.57 -14.69
CA ASP A 396 2.06 24.55 -13.72
C ASP A 396 0.85 23.73 -13.28
N LEU A 397 0.47 22.79 -14.16
CA LEU A 397 -0.71 21.95 -13.98
C LEU A 397 -0.56 20.97 -12.80
N GLU A 398 0.66 20.58 -12.44
CA GLU A 398 0.93 19.66 -11.32
C GLU A 398 0.76 20.33 -9.96
N LEU A 399 1.32 21.55 -9.82
CA LEU A 399 1.11 22.34 -8.61
C LEU A 399 -0.36 22.74 -8.48
N ALA A 400 -1.02 23.11 -9.60
CA ALA A 400 -2.45 23.41 -9.60
C ALA A 400 -3.28 22.20 -9.13
N PHE A 401 -3.01 21.00 -9.65
CA PHE A 401 -3.67 19.76 -9.25
C PHE A 401 -3.55 19.53 -7.74
N THR A 402 -2.32 19.52 -7.22
CA THR A 402 -2.03 19.29 -5.80
C THR A 402 -2.77 20.29 -4.91
N LYS A 403 -2.79 21.57 -5.30
CA LYS A 403 -3.43 22.63 -4.52
C LYS A 403 -4.95 22.57 -4.59
N TYR A 404 -5.54 22.22 -5.74
CA TYR A 404 -6.99 21.98 -5.83
C TYR A 404 -7.43 20.76 -5.02
N ILE A 405 -6.67 19.67 -5.03
CA ILE A 405 -6.94 18.50 -4.17
C ILE A 405 -6.86 18.90 -2.69
N ALA A 406 -5.83 19.66 -2.29
CA ALA A 406 -5.71 20.13 -0.92
C ALA A 406 -6.86 21.07 -0.48
N VAL A 407 -7.48 21.81 -1.42
CA VAL A 407 -8.73 22.55 -1.16
C VAL A 407 -9.89 21.57 -0.97
N LEU A 408 -10.04 20.58 -1.85
CA LEU A 408 -11.13 19.59 -1.77
C LEU A 408 -11.05 18.67 -0.54
N LEU A 409 -9.87 18.43 0.01
CA LEU A 409 -9.70 17.72 1.28
C LEU A 409 -10.29 18.50 2.48
N ARG A 410 -10.40 19.84 2.35
CA ARG A 410 -10.89 20.73 3.43
C ARG A 410 -12.30 21.23 3.18
N GLU A 411 -12.61 21.50 1.91
CA GLU A 411 -13.90 21.95 1.41
C GLU A 411 -14.32 21.01 0.27
N PRO A 412 -14.84 19.82 0.59
CA PRO A 412 -15.21 18.82 -0.42
C PRO A 412 -16.24 19.30 -1.43
N GLU A 413 -17.06 20.30 -1.07
CA GLU A 413 -18.09 20.87 -1.96
C GLU A 413 -17.61 22.13 -2.71
N SER A 414 -16.31 22.43 -2.70
CA SER A 414 -15.76 23.62 -3.34
C SER A 414 -15.91 23.56 -4.87
N VAL A 415 -16.89 24.31 -5.39
CA VAL A 415 -17.20 24.40 -6.82
C VAL A 415 -15.99 24.91 -7.62
N GLU A 416 -15.27 25.90 -7.09
CA GLU A 416 -14.07 26.45 -7.69
C GLU A 416 -12.92 25.43 -7.80
N ALA A 417 -12.75 24.59 -6.77
CA ALA A 417 -11.70 23.59 -6.77
C ALA A 417 -12.04 22.41 -7.71
N HIS A 418 -13.29 21.92 -7.69
CA HIS A 418 -13.75 20.93 -8.66
C HIS A 418 -13.64 21.43 -10.11
N TRP A 419 -14.04 22.67 -10.38
CA TRP A 419 -13.93 23.26 -11.72
C TRP A 419 -12.47 23.46 -12.15
N GLY A 420 -11.64 23.95 -11.22
CA GLY A 420 -10.21 24.14 -11.45
C GLY A 420 -9.51 22.83 -11.80
N LEU A 421 -9.75 21.80 -10.98
CA LEU A 421 -9.21 20.46 -11.11
C LEU A 421 -9.68 19.74 -12.37
N ALA A 422 -10.97 19.83 -12.70
CA ALA A 422 -11.54 19.22 -13.91
C ALA A 422 -10.84 19.71 -15.18
N TRP A 423 -10.57 21.02 -15.28
CA TRP A 423 -9.84 21.59 -16.41
C TRP A 423 -8.35 21.24 -16.41
N VAL A 424 -7.72 21.13 -15.24
CA VAL A 424 -6.34 20.66 -15.12
C VAL A 424 -6.23 19.23 -15.63
N LEU A 425 -7.12 18.34 -15.19
CA LEU A 425 -7.18 16.94 -15.64
C LEU A 425 -7.49 16.81 -17.13
N ALA A 426 -8.46 17.59 -17.64
CA ALA A 426 -8.77 17.61 -19.07
C ALA A 426 -7.57 18.07 -19.93
N SER A 427 -6.79 19.02 -19.44
CA SER A 427 -5.58 19.50 -20.12
C SER A 427 -4.43 18.48 -20.07
N LYS A 428 -4.43 17.59 -19.07
CA LYS A 428 -3.48 16.48 -18.92
C LYS A 428 -3.91 15.20 -19.67
N GLY A 429 -5.12 15.18 -20.23
CA GLY A 429 -5.65 14.03 -20.98
C GLY A 429 -6.41 13.01 -20.13
N GLU A 430 -6.57 13.24 -18.83
CA GLU A 430 -7.27 12.38 -17.87
C GLU A 430 -8.78 12.59 -17.97
N LYS A 431 -9.40 12.06 -19.03
CA LYS A 431 -10.79 12.37 -19.41
C LYS A 431 -11.81 11.90 -18.38
N GLU A 432 -11.65 10.71 -17.83
CA GLU A 432 -12.58 10.08 -16.91
C GLU A 432 -12.63 10.83 -15.57
N ALA A 433 -11.46 11.13 -14.99
CA ALA A 433 -11.36 11.94 -13.77
C ALA A 433 -11.82 13.39 -13.99
N ALA A 434 -11.57 13.96 -15.17
CA ALA A 434 -12.11 15.29 -15.52
C ALA A 434 -13.65 15.26 -15.60
N ILE A 435 -14.25 14.21 -16.16
CA ILE A 435 -15.71 14.04 -16.23
C ILE A 435 -16.32 13.97 -14.83
N GLU A 436 -15.68 13.26 -13.90
CA GLU A 436 -16.13 13.15 -12.51
C GLU A 436 -16.22 14.54 -11.86
N HIS A 437 -15.14 15.32 -11.92
CA HIS A 437 -15.14 16.65 -11.32
C HIS A 437 -16.02 17.67 -12.06
N PHE A 438 -16.15 17.61 -13.39
CA PHE A 438 -17.16 18.42 -14.09
C PHE A 438 -18.59 18.03 -13.69
N SER A 439 -18.85 16.75 -13.41
CA SER A 439 -20.16 16.30 -12.94
C SER A 439 -20.45 16.85 -11.54
N GLN A 440 -19.44 16.89 -10.65
CA GLN A 440 -19.55 17.56 -9.35
C GLN A 440 -19.83 19.07 -9.49
N VAL A 441 -19.17 19.77 -10.42
CA VAL A 441 -19.48 21.18 -10.70
C VAL A 441 -20.94 21.35 -11.16
N ALA A 442 -21.44 20.46 -12.01
CA ALA A 442 -22.82 20.52 -12.49
C ALA A 442 -23.85 20.21 -11.40
N ALA A 443 -23.47 19.47 -10.36
CA ALA A 443 -24.32 19.13 -9.22
C ALA A 443 -24.32 20.23 -8.13
N LEU A 444 -23.14 20.77 -7.81
CA LEU A 444 -22.93 21.69 -6.69
C LEU A 444 -23.12 23.17 -7.06
N SER A 445 -22.87 23.55 -8.32
CA SER A 445 -22.93 24.96 -8.73
C SER A 445 -24.37 25.48 -8.82
N LYS A 446 -24.61 26.64 -8.20
CA LYS A 446 -25.86 27.41 -8.34
C LYS A 446 -25.89 28.33 -9.56
N ASP A 447 -24.75 28.51 -10.25
CA ASP A 447 -24.64 29.32 -11.46
C ASP A 447 -25.02 28.49 -12.72
N PRO A 448 -26.13 28.82 -13.42
CA PRO A 448 -26.57 28.09 -14.61
C PRO A 448 -25.57 28.10 -15.76
N ALA A 449 -24.75 29.15 -15.90
CA ALA A 449 -23.73 29.23 -16.95
C ALA A 449 -22.61 28.22 -16.67
N ARG A 450 -22.16 28.14 -15.41
CA ARG A 450 -21.16 27.17 -14.95
C ARG A 450 -21.64 25.72 -15.09
N VAL A 451 -22.89 25.45 -14.74
CA VAL A 451 -23.51 24.12 -14.89
C VAL A 451 -23.58 23.73 -16.37
N LYS A 452 -23.98 24.65 -17.25
CA LYS A 452 -24.02 24.41 -18.69
C LYS A 452 -22.63 24.13 -19.26
N GLU A 453 -21.63 24.93 -18.89
CA GLU A 453 -20.23 24.74 -19.31
C GLU A 453 -19.70 23.36 -18.89
N ALA A 454 -19.93 22.96 -17.64
CA ALA A 454 -19.49 21.67 -17.13
C ALA A 454 -20.15 20.49 -17.88
N ARG A 455 -21.46 20.57 -18.16
CA ARG A 455 -22.17 19.54 -18.95
C ARG A 455 -21.68 19.48 -20.40
N ASP A 456 -21.42 20.63 -21.02
CA ASP A 456 -20.88 20.71 -22.38
C ASP A 456 -19.45 20.10 -22.43
N ALA A 457 -18.65 20.31 -21.38
CA ALA A 457 -17.32 19.70 -21.23
C ALA A 457 -17.40 18.17 -21.08
N VAL A 458 -18.29 17.66 -20.22
CA VAL A 458 -18.55 16.21 -20.08
C VAL A 458 -18.94 15.60 -21.42
N ALA A 459 -19.87 16.21 -22.15
CA ALA A 459 -20.32 15.71 -23.45
C ALA A 459 -19.22 15.75 -24.54
N ARG A 460 -18.20 16.60 -24.39
CA ARG A 460 -17.04 16.65 -25.29
C ARG A 460 -15.99 15.60 -24.92
N LEU A 461 -15.77 15.35 -23.64
CA LEU A 461 -14.79 14.39 -23.16
C LEU A 461 -15.24 12.93 -23.37
N LYS A 462 -16.56 12.67 -23.38
CA LYS A 462 -17.15 11.36 -23.69
C LYS A 462 -17.16 10.99 -25.19
N ARG A 463 -16.74 11.91 -26.08
CA ARG A 463 -16.79 11.74 -27.53
C ARG A 463 -15.48 11.27 -28.15
#